data_AF-A0A6A5AWY2-F1
#
_entry.id   AF-A0A6A5AWY2-F1
#
_cell.length_a   1.000
_cell.length_b   1.000
_cell.length_c   1.000
_cell.angle_alpha   90.00
_cell.angle_beta   90.00
_cell.angle_gamma   90.00
#
_symmetry.space_group_name_H-M   'P 1'
#
loop_
_entity.id
_entity.type
_entity.pdbx_description
1 polymer ?
#
loop_
_entity_poly.entity_id
_entity_poly.type
_entity_poly.pdbx_seq_one_letter_code
_entity_poly.pdbx_strand_id
1 'polypeptide(L)'
;MCTTPGSASCPKCTPRGNWAKTAMISDMGIASVRQSVLGGSDILTVSRNIENSPHNILHNTLNGPMANAQISPVDPIFFMHHNTIDLLHTIYYHCKVESLNLSDLQQQNDLRSFQGCSTSNGETVGPTSSLRMRLVVSGQTIEVANDPLIGSFFKDLPTQYYKLTDARQL
;
A
#
# COMPACT_ATOMS: atom_id res chain seq x y z
N MET A 1 18.98 -11.46 6.78
CA MET A 1 17.78 -12.20 6.32
C MET A 1 18.03 -12.71 4.92
N CYS A 2 17.47 -13.86 4.56
CA CYS A 2 17.58 -14.40 3.21
C CYS A 2 16.87 -13.44 2.23
N THR A 3 17.61 -12.91 1.27
CA THR A 3 17.09 -12.05 0.20
C THR A 3 17.14 -12.72 -1.18
N THR A 4 17.64 -13.96 -1.25
CA THR A 4 17.76 -14.74 -2.49
C THR A 4 16.85 -15.96 -2.43
N PRO A 5 15.71 -15.96 -3.15
CA PRO A 5 14.82 -17.12 -3.21
C PRO A 5 15.55 -18.40 -3.63
N GLY A 6 15.31 -19.51 -2.91
CA GLY A 6 15.86 -20.83 -3.27
C GLY A 6 17.31 -21.10 -2.84
N SER A 7 18.00 -20.15 -2.20
CA SER A 7 19.35 -20.40 -1.68
C SER A 7 19.32 -21.42 -0.52
N ALA A 8 20.25 -22.38 -0.54
CA ALA A 8 20.41 -23.38 0.53
C ALA A 8 20.74 -22.76 1.90
N SER A 9 21.25 -21.52 1.92
CA SER A 9 21.51 -20.75 3.15
C SER A 9 20.26 -20.10 3.75
N CYS A 10 19.12 -20.16 3.07
CA CYS A 10 17.89 -19.55 3.56
C CYS A 10 17.23 -20.43 4.62
N PRO A 11 16.73 -19.82 5.72
CA PRO A 11 15.93 -20.55 6.69
C PRO A 11 14.75 -21.23 6.01
N LYS A 12 14.48 -22.49 6.36
CA LYS A 12 13.34 -23.26 5.83
C LYS A 12 12.01 -22.92 6.54
N CYS A 13 11.99 -21.84 7.30
CA CYS A 13 10.84 -21.31 8.02
C CYS A 13 10.85 -19.78 7.92
N THR A 14 9.68 -19.15 8.01
CA THR A 14 9.56 -17.69 8.08
C THR A 14 9.98 -17.20 9.47
N PRO A 15 11.11 -16.48 9.62
CA PRO A 15 11.52 -15.98 10.92
C PRO A 15 10.57 -14.86 11.35
N ARG A 16 10.10 -14.87 12.60
CA ARG A 16 9.18 -13.86 13.15
C ARG A 16 9.66 -13.38 14.52
N GLY A 17 9.17 -12.23 14.96
CA GLY A 17 9.27 -11.83 16.36
C GLY A 17 8.54 -12.81 17.30
N ASN A 18 8.78 -12.69 18.60
CA ASN A 18 8.09 -13.52 19.60
C ASN A 18 6.67 -12.99 19.86
N TRP A 19 5.75 -13.26 18.95
CA TRP A 19 4.37 -12.76 19.01
C TRP A 19 3.61 -13.22 20.26
N ALA A 20 3.99 -14.36 20.85
CA ALA A 20 3.41 -14.83 22.11
C ALA A 20 3.71 -13.92 23.31
N LYS A 21 4.71 -13.02 23.18
CA LYS A 21 5.08 -12.02 24.19
C LYS A 21 4.95 -10.59 23.67
N THR A 22 4.46 -10.40 22.45
CA THR A 22 4.23 -9.07 21.87
C THR A 22 2.98 -8.48 22.50
N ALA A 23 3.11 -7.30 23.10
CA ALA A 23 1.98 -6.56 23.65
C ALA A 23 1.04 -6.07 22.53
N MET A 24 -0.22 -5.80 22.89
CA MET A 24 -1.15 -5.17 21.98
C MET A 24 -0.64 -3.78 21.55
N ILE A 25 -0.74 -3.50 20.26
CA ILE A 25 -0.20 -2.30 19.65
C ILE A 25 -1.21 -1.16 19.83
N SER A 26 -0.85 -0.13 20.59
CA SER A 26 -1.71 1.04 20.86
C SER A 26 -2.11 1.78 19.59
N ASP A 27 -1.25 1.76 18.58
CA ASP A 27 -1.44 2.39 17.27
C ASP A 27 -2.53 1.70 16.44
N MET A 28 -2.79 0.42 16.72
CA MET A 28 -3.94 -0.32 16.18
C MET A 28 -5.23 -0.07 16.98
N GLY A 29 -5.14 0.68 18.08
CA GLY A 29 -6.30 1.06 18.88
C GLY A 29 -7.24 1.98 18.10
N ILE A 30 -8.55 1.82 18.32
CA ILE A 30 -9.59 2.52 17.53
C ILE A 30 -9.44 4.05 17.56
N ALA A 31 -8.98 4.64 18.67
CA ALA A 31 -8.75 6.07 18.78
C ALA A 31 -7.59 6.53 17.89
N SER A 32 -6.48 5.78 17.89
CA SER A 32 -5.30 6.03 17.06
C SER A 32 -5.65 5.89 15.58
N VAL A 33 -6.29 4.78 15.21
CA VAL A 33 -6.74 4.52 13.83
C VAL A 33 -7.69 5.62 13.35
N ARG A 34 -8.67 6.02 14.18
CA ARG A 34 -9.59 7.11 13.84
C ARG A 34 -8.84 8.42 13.57
N GLN A 35 -7.85 8.74 14.41
CA GLN A 35 -7.05 9.95 14.22
C GLN A 35 -6.25 9.89 12.92
N SER A 36 -5.64 8.74 12.59
CA SER A 36 -4.88 8.59 11.35
C SER A 36 -5.75 8.72 10.10
N VAL A 37 -6.93 8.11 10.12
CA VAL A 37 -7.85 8.09 8.97
C VAL A 37 -8.62 9.40 8.79
N LEU A 38 -9.09 10.02 9.88
CA LEU A 38 -10.03 11.15 9.80
C LEU A 38 -9.44 12.50 10.23
N GLY A 39 -8.21 12.51 10.73
CA GLY A 39 -7.55 13.71 11.23
C GLY A 39 -6.90 14.60 10.15
N GLY A 40 -6.66 14.06 8.95
CA GLY A 40 -6.11 14.82 7.82
C GLY A 40 -7.19 15.50 6.95
N SER A 41 -6.81 16.60 6.31
CA SER A 41 -7.66 17.36 5.38
C SER A 41 -7.56 16.92 3.92
N ASP A 42 -6.50 16.22 3.57
CA ASP A 42 -6.13 15.84 2.20
C ASP A 42 -5.52 14.44 2.18
N ILE A 43 -5.50 13.82 1.00
CA ILE A 43 -5.02 12.44 0.83
C ILE A 43 -3.56 12.28 1.23
N LEU A 44 -2.71 13.28 0.97
CA LEU A 44 -1.29 13.21 1.34
C LEU A 44 -1.12 13.09 2.86
N THR A 45 -1.82 13.93 3.61
CA THR A 45 -1.77 13.91 5.07
C THR A 45 -2.33 12.61 5.63
N VAL A 46 -3.46 12.14 5.11
CA VAL A 46 -4.06 10.88 5.56
C VAL A 46 -3.20 9.67 5.22
N SER A 47 -2.66 9.58 4.00
CA SER A 47 -1.72 8.51 3.62
C SER A 47 -0.49 8.50 4.52
N ARG A 48 0.10 9.67 4.83
CA ARG A 48 1.24 9.75 5.76
C ARG A 48 0.87 9.31 7.16
N ASN A 49 -0.31 9.68 7.66
CA ASN A 49 -0.74 9.27 8.98
C ASN A 49 -0.90 7.74 9.05
N ILE A 50 -1.60 7.14 8.08
CA ILE A 50 -1.80 5.68 8.01
C ILE A 50 -0.47 4.94 7.85
N GLU A 51 0.41 5.41 6.96
CA GLU A 51 1.75 4.86 6.70
C GLU A 51 2.62 4.87 7.97
N ASN A 52 2.63 5.97 8.71
CA ASN A 52 3.40 6.07 9.94
C ASN A 52 2.77 5.26 11.08
N SER A 53 1.44 5.30 11.21
CA SER A 53 0.67 4.63 12.26
C SER A 53 -0.76 4.35 11.76
N PRO A 54 -1.15 3.07 11.56
CA PRO A 54 -0.53 1.89 12.16
C PRO A 54 0.49 1.13 11.28
N HIS A 55 0.64 1.45 9.99
CA HIS A 55 1.36 0.59 9.04
C HIS A 55 2.80 0.26 9.47
N ASN A 56 3.66 1.28 9.61
CA ASN A 56 5.06 1.07 10.00
C ASN A 56 5.22 0.48 11.40
N ILE A 57 4.32 0.82 12.34
CA ILE A 57 4.36 0.26 13.70
C ILE A 57 4.08 -1.24 13.69
N LEU A 58 3.09 -1.70 12.92
CA LEU A 58 2.79 -3.12 12.83
C LEU A 58 3.94 -3.89 12.19
N HIS A 59 4.44 -3.44 11.04
CA HIS A 59 5.61 -4.03 10.37
C HIS A 59 6.80 -4.20 11.32
N ASN A 60 7.18 -3.13 12.02
CA ASN A 60 8.28 -3.14 12.99
C ASN A 60 8.03 -4.08 14.18
N THR A 61 6.80 -4.10 14.69
CA THR A 61 6.43 -4.92 15.85
C THR A 61 6.46 -6.43 15.52
N LEU A 62 6.04 -6.81 14.32
CA LEU A 62 6.04 -8.21 13.89
C LEU A 62 7.45 -8.75 13.64
N ASN A 63 8.41 -7.87 13.32
CA ASN A 63 9.82 -8.19 13.10
C ASN A 63 10.02 -9.25 11.99
N GLY A 64 11.23 -9.80 11.86
CA GLY A 64 11.55 -10.72 10.76
C GLY A 64 11.36 -10.02 9.40
N PRO A 65 10.80 -10.71 8.39
CA PRO A 65 10.52 -10.12 7.10
C PRO A 65 9.57 -8.92 7.19
N MET A 66 8.60 -8.92 8.11
CA MET A 66 7.66 -7.80 8.26
C MET A 66 8.36 -6.48 8.60
N ALA A 67 9.51 -6.49 9.29
CA ALA A 67 10.29 -5.28 9.54
C ALA A 67 11.23 -4.87 8.38
N ASN A 68 11.14 -5.52 7.23
CA ASN A 68 11.96 -5.24 6.06
C ASN A 68 11.09 -4.97 4.82
N ALA A 69 11.03 -3.71 4.40
CA ALA A 69 10.17 -3.28 3.30
C ALA A 69 10.44 -3.99 1.96
N GLN A 70 11.65 -4.53 1.74
CA GLN A 70 11.98 -5.24 0.50
C GLN A 70 11.49 -6.69 0.46
N ILE A 71 11.25 -7.30 1.62
CA ILE A 71 10.89 -8.73 1.71
C ILE A 71 9.68 -9.01 2.59
N SER A 72 9.02 -8.00 3.15
CA SER A 72 7.83 -8.19 3.98
C SER A 72 6.72 -9.02 3.31
N PRO A 73 6.51 -8.98 1.97
CA PRO A 73 5.51 -9.84 1.32
C PRO A 73 5.77 -11.36 1.41
N VAL A 74 6.95 -11.80 1.86
CA VAL A 74 7.25 -13.23 2.05
C VAL A 74 6.61 -13.81 3.32
N ASP A 75 6.13 -12.97 4.25
CA ASP A 75 5.31 -13.41 5.37
C ASP A 75 3.82 -13.30 4.98
N PRO A 76 3.03 -14.39 5.02
CA PRO A 76 1.60 -14.35 4.66
C PRO A 76 0.76 -13.32 5.42
N ILE A 77 1.18 -12.88 6.61
CA ILE A 77 0.49 -11.81 7.36
C ILE A 77 0.52 -10.47 6.61
N PHE A 78 1.51 -10.25 5.75
CA PHE A 78 1.61 -9.04 4.92
C PHE A 78 0.29 -8.71 4.22
N PHE A 79 -0.35 -9.72 3.62
CA PHE A 79 -1.58 -9.51 2.86
C PHE A 79 -2.77 -9.14 3.75
N MET A 80 -2.89 -9.74 4.94
CA MET A 80 -3.93 -9.34 5.90
C MET A 80 -3.67 -7.92 6.44
N HIS A 81 -2.41 -7.57 6.67
CA HIS A 81 -2.04 -6.24 7.07
C HIS A 81 -2.38 -5.20 6.00
N HIS A 82 -1.95 -5.41 4.76
CA HIS A 82 -2.19 -4.45 3.68
C HIS A 82 -3.66 -4.39 3.26
N ASN A 83 -4.44 -5.46 3.38
CA ASN A 83 -5.90 -5.40 3.26
C ASN A 83 -6.51 -4.46 4.32
N THR A 84 -5.98 -4.47 5.55
CA THR A 84 -6.40 -3.50 6.57
C THR A 84 -6.03 -2.07 6.15
N ILE A 85 -4.84 -1.84 5.58
CA ILE A 85 -4.44 -0.52 5.09
C ILE A 85 -5.37 -0.02 3.96
N ASP A 86 -5.72 -0.90 3.02
CA ASP A 86 -6.67 -0.59 1.95
C ASP A 86 -8.06 -0.27 2.50
N LEU A 87 -8.50 -1.01 3.53
CA LEU A 87 -9.74 -0.70 4.25
C LEU A 87 -9.69 0.69 4.90
N LEU A 88 -8.57 1.09 5.51
CA LEU A 88 -8.43 2.42 6.11
C LEU A 88 -8.54 3.54 5.06
N HIS A 89 -7.91 3.36 3.89
CA HIS A 89 -8.07 4.27 2.76
C HIS A 89 -9.51 4.30 2.23
N THR A 90 -10.16 3.14 2.17
CA THR A 90 -11.57 3.02 1.75
C THR A 90 -12.50 3.77 2.71
N ILE A 91 -12.28 3.65 4.02
CA ILE A 91 -13.03 4.40 5.04
C ILE A 91 -12.82 5.91 4.87
N TYR A 92 -11.58 6.36 4.68
CA TYR A 92 -11.30 7.76 4.39
C TYR A 92 -12.07 8.25 3.15
N TYR A 93 -11.97 7.51 2.04
CA TYR A 93 -12.61 7.89 0.79
C TYR A 93 -14.13 7.99 0.96
N HIS A 94 -14.76 6.99 1.58
CA HIS A 94 -16.18 6.98 1.89
C HIS A 94 -16.59 8.19 2.74
N CYS A 95 -15.85 8.50 3.81
CA CYS A 95 -16.23 9.56 4.73
C CYS A 95 -15.90 10.97 4.24
N LYS A 96 -14.87 11.16 3.42
CA LYS A 96 -14.32 12.48 3.08
C LYS A 96 -14.46 12.86 1.61
N VAL A 97 -14.59 11.89 0.71
CA VAL A 97 -14.57 12.12 -0.75
C VAL A 97 -15.91 11.76 -1.39
N GLU A 98 -16.50 10.61 -1.04
CA GLU A 98 -17.69 10.10 -1.74
C GLU A 98 -18.88 11.06 -1.71
N SER A 99 -19.17 11.67 -0.55
CA SER A 99 -20.29 12.62 -0.39
C SER A 99 -20.15 13.90 -1.23
N LEU A 100 -18.95 14.18 -1.75
CA LEU A 100 -18.71 15.33 -2.63
C LEU A 100 -19.23 15.09 -4.04
N ASN A 101 -19.47 13.83 -4.42
CA ASN A 101 -19.97 13.43 -5.73
C ASN A 101 -19.16 14.08 -6.88
N LEU A 102 -17.83 13.98 -6.80
CA LEU A 102 -16.91 14.61 -7.74
C LEU A 102 -17.11 14.05 -9.15
N SER A 103 -17.17 14.93 -10.14
CA SER A 103 -17.00 14.52 -11.54
C SER A 103 -15.56 14.05 -11.79
N ASP A 104 -15.33 13.37 -12.92
CA ASP A 104 -14.00 12.87 -13.29
C ASP A 104 -12.91 13.96 -13.25
N LEU A 105 -13.20 15.13 -13.81
CA LEU A 105 -12.28 16.27 -13.80
C LEU A 105 -12.07 16.83 -12.38
N GLN A 106 -13.10 16.82 -11.54
CA GLN A 106 -12.97 17.26 -10.15
C GLN A 106 -12.13 16.27 -9.33
N GLN A 107 -12.30 14.96 -9.55
CA GLN A 107 -11.51 13.92 -8.88
C GLN A 107 -10.01 14.08 -9.14
N GLN A 108 -9.63 14.48 -10.34
CA GLN A 108 -8.24 14.71 -10.72
C GLN A 108 -7.58 15.91 -9.99
N ASN A 109 -8.38 16.87 -9.52
CA ASN A 109 -7.90 18.14 -8.98
C ASN A 109 -8.23 18.36 -7.50
N ASP A 110 -9.14 17.56 -6.92
CA ASP A 110 -9.48 17.65 -5.50
C ASP A 110 -8.40 16.98 -4.64
N LEU A 111 -7.74 17.77 -3.78
CA LEU A 111 -6.67 17.31 -2.89
C LEU A 111 -7.10 16.21 -1.91
N ARG A 112 -8.41 16.03 -1.68
CA ARG A 112 -8.91 14.91 -0.88
C ARG A 112 -8.92 13.61 -1.67
N SER A 113 -9.05 13.65 -2.99
CA SER A 113 -9.04 12.46 -3.85
C SER A 113 -7.64 12.17 -4.37
N PHE A 114 -6.98 13.16 -4.98
CA PHE A 114 -5.67 12.98 -5.60
C PHE A 114 -4.77 14.17 -5.33
N GLN A 115 -3.50 13.88 -5.03
CA GLN A 115 -2.46 14.89 -4.93
C GLN A 115 -1.19 14.39 -5.60
N GLY A 116 -0.76 15.13 -6.62
CA GLY A 116 0.49 14.84 -7.34
C GLY A 116 1.73 15.13 -6.50
N CYS A 117 2.89 14.69 -7.01
CA CYS A 117 4.17 14.91 -6.36
C CYS A 117 5.30 15.08 -7.38
N SER A 118 6.48 15.46 -6.89
CA SER A 118 7.73 15.40 -7.66
C SER A 118 8.59 14.26 -7.14
N THR A 119 9.12 13.47 -8.06
CA THR A 119 10.04 12.37 -7.74
C THR A 119 11.45 12.90 -7.44
N SER A 120 12.32 12.04 -6.91
CA SER A 120 13.73 12.38 -6.62
C SER A 120 14.55 12.67 -7.88
N ASN A 121 14.14 12.17 -9.05
CA ASN A 121 14.72 12.48 -10.36
C ASN A 121 14.08 13.71 -11.03
N GLY A 122 13.24 14.47 -10.31
CA GLY A 122 12.67 15.74 -10.79
C GLY A 122 11.48 15.60 -11.75
N GLU A 123 10.90 14.40 -11.86
CA GLU A 123 9.71 14.17 -12.68
C GLU A 123 8.46 14.58 -11.91
N THR A 124 7.50 15.19 -12.61
CA THR A 124 6.20 15.52 -12.02
C THR A 124 5.21 14.38 -12.26
N VAL A 125 4.64 13.87 -11.18
CA VAL A 125 3.59 12.85 -11.19
C VAL A 125 2.25 13.55 -10.98
N GLY A 126 1.41 13.53 -12.02
CA GLY A 126 0.07 14.08 -12.03
C GLY A 126 -1.01 12.99 -12.05
N PRO A 127 -2.30 13.39 -12.10
CA PRO A 127 -3.41 12.45 -12.01
C PRO A 127 -3.38 11.43 -13.16
N THR A 128 -3.06 11.89 -14.36
CA THR A 128 -3.03 11.07 -15.58
C THR A 128 -1.67 10.43 -15.86
N SER A 129 -0.66 10.62 -15.00
CA SER A 129 0.61 9.93 -15.13
C SER A 129 0.40 8.42 -15.08
N SER A 130 1.12 7.67 -15.93
CA SER A 130 0.95 6.23 -16.02
C SER A 130 1.72 5.51 -14.89
N LEU A 131 0.99 4.82 -14.03
CA LEU A 131 1.52 3.81 -13.11
C LEU A 131 1.85 2.54 -13.91
N ARG A 132 3.05 2.02 -13.71
CA ARG A 132 3.51 0.75 -14.31
C ARG A 132 3.91 -0.21 -13.21
N MET A 133 3.27 -1.38 -13.17
CA MET A 133 3.61 -2.47 -12.27
C MET A 133 4.41 -3.50 -13.06
N ARG A 134 5.64 -3.77 -12.63
CA ARG A 134 6.60 -4.58 -13.40
C ARG A 134 7.22 -5.67 -12.56
N LEU A 135 7.59 -6.75 -13.24
CA LEU A 135 8.25 -7.92 -12.69
C LEU A 135 9.54 -8.17 -13.44
N VAL A 136 10.50 -8.86 -12.81
CA VAL A 136 11.66 -9.42 -13.50
C VAL A 136 11.49 -10.93 -13.57
N VAL A 137 11.29 -11.45 -14.78
CA VAL A 137 11.14 -12.89 -15.06
C VAL A 137 12.30 -13.32 -15.94
N SER A 138 13.13 -14.25 -15.45
CA SER A 138 14.32 -14.74 -16.17
C SER A 138 15.25 -13.62 -16.67
N GLY A 139 15.41 -12.55 -15.88
CA GLY A 139 16.25 -11.40 -16.22
C GLY A 139 15.60 -10.38 -17.16
N GLN A 140 14.39 -10.62 -17.65
CA GLN A 140 13.64 -9.67 -18.46
C GLN A 140 12.59 -8.93 -17.63
N THR A 141 12.52 -7.62 -17.80
CA THR A 141 11.46 -6.81 -17.18
C THR A 141 10.20 -6.86 -18.04
N ILE A 142 9.09 -7.27 -17.45
CA ILE A 142 7.77 -7.31 -18.10
C ILE A 142 6.76 -6.48 -17.31
N GLU A 143 5.69 -6.02 -17.98
CA GLU A 143 4.52 -5.52 -17.27
C GLU A 143 3.81 -6.68 -16.58
N VAL A 144 3.37 -6.47 -15.33
CA VAL A 144 2.73 -7.51 -14.51
C VAL A 144 1.52 -8.13 -15.19
N ALA A 145 0.76 -7.32 -15.95
CA ALA A 145 -0.41 -7.77 -16.70
C ALA A 145 -0.08 -8.80 -17.80
N ASN A 146 1.17 -8.86 -18.25
CA ASN A 146 1.63 -9.81 -19.26
C ASN A 146 2.21 -11.11 -18.64
N ASP A 147 2.25 -11.20 -17.31
CA ASP A 147 2.71 -12.41 -16.64
C ASP A 147 1.68 -13.54 -16.79
N PRO A 148 2.09 -14.76 -17.20
CA PRO A 148 1.17 -15.86 -17.45
C PRO A 148 0.51 -16.42 -16.18
N LEU A 149 1.09 -16.19 -15.00
CA LEU A 149 0.57 -16.70 -13.73
C LEU A 149 -0.30 -15.66 -13.03
N ILE A 150 0.19 -14.42 -12.92
CA ILE A 150 -0.48 -13.39 -12.12
C ILE A 150 -1.12 -12.27 -12.95
N GLY A 151 -0.84 -12.19 -14.25
CA GLY A 151 -1.30 -11.07 -15.09
C GLY A 151 -2.82 -10.92 -15.17
N SER A 152 -3.55 -12.03 -15.00
CA SER A 152 -5.03 -12.01 -14.93
C SER A 152 -5.59 -11.15 -13.80
N PHE A 153 -4.84 -10.94 -12.70
CA PHE A 153 -5.26 -10.09 -11.58
C PHE A 153 -4.99 -8.60 -11.82
N PHE A 154 -4.18 -8.25 -12.82
CA PHE A 154 -3.75 -6.87 -13.06
C PHE A 154 -4.21 -6.31 -14.42
N LYS A 155 -4.69 -7.17 -15.33
CA LYS A 155 -5.02 -6.78 -16.72
C LYS A 155 -6.11 -5.70 -16.82
N ASP A 156 -7.03 -5.66 -15.87
CA ASP A 156 -8.20 -4.77 -15.89
C ASP A 156 -7.99 -3.54 -14.97
N LEU A 157 -6.84 -3.44 -14.30
CA LEU A 157 -6.54 -2.30 -13.44
C LEU A 157 -6.24 -1.05 -14.27
N PRO A 158 -6.76 0.12 -13.86
CA PRO A 158 -6.44 1.37 -14.52
C PRO A 158 -4.97 1.74 -14.30
N THR A 159 -4.38 2.43 -15.27
CA THR A 159 -2.97 2.86 -15.20
C THR A 159 -2.81 4.32 -14.80
N GLN A 160 -3.90 5.06 -14.61
CA GLN A 160 -3.85 6.47 -14.20
C GLN A 160 -4.00 6.57 -12.68
N TYR A 161 -3.15 7.34 -12.02
CA TYR A 161 -3.13 7.42 -10.55
C TYR A 161 -4.48 7.82 -9.94
N TYR A 162 -5.19 8.80 -10.52
CA TYR A 162 -6.47 9.24 -9.94
C TYR A 162 -7.55 8.15 -9.98
N LYS A 163 -7.47 7.19 -10.93
CA LYS A 163 -8.39 6.06 -11.03
C LYS A 163 -8.14 4.98 -9.98
N LEU A 164 -7.00 5.03 -9.28
CA LEU A 164 -6.64 4.10 -8.21
C LEU A 164 -7.00 4.65 -6.82
N THR A 165 -7.66 5.82 -6.75
CA THR A 165 -7.95 6.50 -5.48
C THR A 165 -9.13 5.90 -4.71
N ASP A 166 -9.99 5.13 -5.39
CA ASP A 166 -11.10 4.38 -4.80
C ASP A 166 -10.95 2.88 -5.10
N ALA A 167 -10.49 2.11 -4.11
CA ALA A 167 -10.26 0.68 -4.24
C ALA A 167 -11.52 -0.14 -4.56
N ARG A 168 -12.73 0.43 -4.36
CA ARG A 168 -14.00 -0.24 -4.65
C ARG A 168 -14.33 -0.29 -6.15
N GLN A 169 -13.58 0.45 -6.96
CA GLN A 169 -13.76 0.54 -8.41
C GLN A 169 -12.71 -0.28 -9.19
N LEU A 170 -11.90 -1.07 -8.48
CA LEU A 170 -10.80 -1.88 -9.03
C LEU A 170 -11.19 -3.33 -9.22
#